data_AF-A0A2G9T7L7-F1
#
_entry.id   AF-A0A2G9T7L7-F1
#
_cell.length_a   1.000
_cell.length_b   1.000
_cell.length_c   1.000
_cell.angle_alpha   90.00
_cell.angle_beta   90.00
_cell.angle_gamma   90.00
#
_symmetry.space_group_name_H-M   'P 1'
#
loop_
_entity.id
_entity.type
_entity.pdbx_description
1 polymer ?
#
loop_
_entity_poly.entity_id
_entity_poly.type
_entity_poly.pdbx_seq_one_letter_code
_entity_poly.pdbx_strand_id
1 'polypeptide(L)'
;MIISYLERYDWNNFDEKRAFGASVSLYEKNPLTGVNAGEPVADVWGVVGRNNNGVLALADGVNWGEGARLAARCAVRGAIDHMNEHIEMGKLTNTTEVFHELLASFHSAHSLILQEGGMLTTLCVAVVAPAVHCD
;
A
#
# COMPACT_ATOMS: atom_id res chain seq x y z
N MET A 1 4.82 -19.86 19.23
CA MET A 1 4.55 -18.67 20.07
C MET A 1 3.41 -17.92 19.39
N ILE A 2 2.19 -18.11 19.89
CA ILE A 2 0.97 -17.52 19.33
C ILE A 2 0.94 -16.06 19.77
N ILE A 3 1.19 -15.12 18.84
CA ILE A 3 0.99 -13.70 19.12
C ILE A 3 -0.48 -13.40 18.87
N SER A 4 -1.29 -13.51 19.91
CA SER A 4 -2.52 -12.74 20.03
C SER A 4 -2.13 -11.27 20.12
N TYR A 5 -2.71 -10.40 19.29
CA TYR A 5 -3.15 -9.02 19.58
C TYR A 5 -3.35 -8.33 18.23
N LEU A 6 -4.58 -8.41 17.73
CA LEU A 6 -5.15 -7.41 16.82
C LEU A 6 -5.28 -6.09 17.59
N GLU A 7 -4.17 -5.50 18.04
CA GLU A 7 -4.17 -4.06 18.26
C GLU A 7 -4.36 -3.45 16.87
N ARG A 8 -5.52 -2.81 16.67
CA ARG A 8 -5.78 -2.01 15.47
C ARG A 8 -4.73 -0.90 15.44
N TYR A 9 -3.67 -1.14 14.68
CA TYR A 9 -2.60 -0.17 14.47
C TYR A 9 -3.20 1.07 13.81
N ASP A 10 -3.02 2.23 14.46
CA ASP A 10 -3.44 3.52 13.91
C ASP A 10 -2.30 4.13 13.11
N TRP A 11 -2.39 3.97 11.80
CA TRP A 11 -1.42 4.49 10.83
C TRP A 11 -1.27 6.01 10.84
N ASN A 12 -2.16 6.75 11.52
CA ASN A 12 -2.05 8.20 11.66
C ASN A 12 -1.11 8.65 12.79
N ASN A 13 -0.70 7.73 13.67
CA ASN A 13 0.19 8.05 14.78
C ASN A 13 1.65 7.83 14.37
N PHE A 14 2.50 8.79 14.76
CA PHE A 14 3.95 8.68 14.64
C PHE A 14 4.46 7.49 15.46
N ASP A 15 5.26 6.62 14.84
CA ASP A 15 5.95 5.51 15.50
C ASP A 15 7.44 5.60 15.16
N GLU A 16 8.28 5.92 16.16
CA GLU A 16 9.73 6.05 15.98
C GLU A 16 10.44 4.73 15.65
N LYS A 17 9.79 3.58 15.93
CA LYS A 17 10.39 2.25 15.79
C LYS A 17 9.97 1.53 14.52
N ARG A 18 8.99 2.07 13.80
CA ARG A 18 8.41 1.45 12.60
C ARG A 18 8.33 2.46 11.47
N ALA A 19 8.10 1.96 10.26
CA ALA A 19 7.86 2.84 9.13
C ALA A 19 6.46 3.47 9.25
N PHE A 20 6.41 4.80 9.29
CA PHE A 20 5.19 5.60 9.23
C PHE A 20 5.33 6.65 8.11
N GLY A 21 4.24 7.32 7.77
CA GLY A 21 4.23 8.36 6.74
C GLY A 21 2.93 9.17 6.77
N ALA A 22 2.90 10.24 5.99
CA ALA A 22 1.75 11.13 5.90
C ALA A 22 1.50 11.52 4.45
N SER A 23 0.22 11.54 4.05
CA SER A 23 -0.21 12.12 2.78
C SER A 23 -0.77 13.52 3.06
N VAL A 24 -0.22 14.53 2.40
CA VAL A 24 -0.62 15.94 2.58
C VAL A 24 -0.93 16.53 1.22
N SER A 25 -2.12 17.13 1.08
CA SER A 25 -2.48 17.85 -0.14
C SER A 25 -1.64 19.12 -0.28
N LEU A 26 -1.06 19.32 -1.46
CA LEU A 26 -0.41 20.57 -1.86
C LEU A 26 -1.35 21.50 -2.65
N TYR A 27 -2.57 21.05 -2.92
CA TYR A 27 -3.57 21.85 -3.62
C TYR A 27 -4.07 23.01 -2.76
N GLU A 28 -4.51 24.07 -3.43
CA GLU A 28 -5.06 25.24 -2.79
C GLU A 28 -6.37 24.94 -2.04
N LYS A 29 -6.67 25.78 -1.05
CA LYS A 29 -7.96 25.78 -0.36
C LYS A 29 -8.94 26.67 -1.10
N ASN A 30 -10.16 26.17 -1.25
CA ASN A 30 -11.27 26.99 -1.71
C ASN A 30 -11.47 28.15 -0.71
N PRO A 31 -11.48 29.42 -1.16
CA PRO A 31 -11.52 30.58 -0.27
C PRO A 31 -12.85 30.76 0.47
N LEU A 32 -13.94 30.12 0.00
CA LEU A 32 -15.26 30.19 0.61
C LEU A 32 -15.50 29.03 1.59
N THR A 33 -15.08 27.82 1.23
CA THR A 33 -15.36 26.62 2.03
C THR A 33 -14.20 26.18 2.92
N GLY A 34 -12.97 26.64 2.64
CA GLY A 34 -11.75 26.24 3.33
C GLY A 34 -11.27 24.81 3.05
N VAL A 35 -11.98 24.07 2.20
CA VAL A 35 -11.67 22.69 1.80
C VAL A 35 -10.59 22.72 0.72
N ASN A 36 -9.62 21.80 0.79
CA ASN A 36 -8.60 21.65 -0.26
C ASN A 36 -9.25 21.22 -1.58
N ALA A 37 -8.77 21.72 -2.71
CA ALA A 37 -9.12 21.15 -4.00
C ALA A 37 -8.67 19.67 -4.05
N GLY A 38 -9.52 18.83 -4.65
CA GLY A 38 -9.26 17.40 -4.75
C GLY A 38 -9.44 16.61 -3.45
N GLU A 39 -10.07 17.17 -2.41
CA GLU A 39 -10.37 16.44 -1.17
C GLU A 39 -11.38 15.28 -1.43
N PRO A 40 -11.18 14.09 -0.84
CA PRO A 40 -10.02 13.70 -0.04
C PRO A 40 -8.79 13.37 -0.89
N VAL A 41 -7.60 13.48 -0.26
CA VAL A 41 -6.34 13.02 -0.87
C VAL A 41 -6.50 11.59 -1.37
N ALA A 42 -6.34 11.41 -2.68
CA ALA A 42 -6.57 10.15 -3.36
C ALA A 42 -5.30 9.28 -3.44
N ASP A 43 -4.14 9.86 -3.14
CA ASP A 43 -2.86 9.17 -2.99
C ASP A 43 -2.85 8.30 -1.73
N VAL A 44 -2.50 7.03 -1.90
CA VAL A 44 -2.42 6.05 -0.83
C VAL A 44 -1.11 5.31 -0.92
N TRP A 45 -0.48 5.07 0.22
CA TRP A 45 0.73 4.29 0.32
C TRP A 45 0.59 3.25 1.44
N GLY A 46 1.46 2.24 1.41
CA GLY A 46 1.58 1.25 2.47
C GLY A 46 2.98 0.67 2.52
N VAL A 47 3.42 0.30 3.73
CA VAL A 47 4.73 -0.30 3.98
C VAL A 47 4.60 -1.45 4.96
N VAL A 48 5.28 -2.55 4.67
CA VAL A 48 5.52 -3.63 5.62
C VAL A 48 7.02 -3.87 5.66
N GLY A 49 7.67 -3.39 6.73
CA GLY A 49 9.09 -3.61 6.98
C GLY A 49 9.32 -4.81 7.90
N ARG A 50 10.30 -5.65 7.58
CA ARG A 50 10.81 -6.73 8.44
C ARG A 50 12.33 -6.66 8.54
N ASN A 51 12.90 -7.48 9.43
CA ASN A 51 14.36 -7.53 9.62
C ASN A 51 15.13 -7.97 8.36
N ASN A 52 14.51 -8.71 7.45
CA ASN A 52 15.18 -9.31 6.28
C ASN A 52 14.48 -9.07 4.95
N ASN A 53 13.32 -8.40 4.92
CA ASN A 53 12.60 -8.07 3.69
C ASN A 53 11.60 -6.95 3.95
N GLY A 54 10.95 -6.47 2.90
CA GLY A 54 9.82 -5.56 3.02
C GLY A 54 9.00 -5.43 1.75
N VAL A 55 7.82 -4.86 1.87
CA VAL A 55 6.92 -4.54 0.76
C VAL A 55 6.51 -3.08 0.88
N LEU A 56 6.56 -2.35 -0.23
CA LEU A 56 6.07 -0.98 -0.34
C LEU A 56 5.07 -0.93 -1.49
N ALA A 57 3.98 -0.20 -1.31
CA ALA A 57 3.05 0.11 -2.39
C ALA A 57 2.63 1.57 -2.32
N LEU A 58 2.43 2.17 -3.49
CA LEU A 58 1.95 3.54 -3.67
C LEU A 58 0.95 3.55 -4.83
N ALA A 59 -0.16 4.25 -4.65
CA ALA A 59 -1.22 4.39 -5.63
C ALA A 59 -1.71 5.83 -5.65
N ASP A 60 -1.91 6.38 -6.86
CA ASP A 60 -2.50 7.70 -7.09
C ASP A 60 -3.89 7.52 -7.72
N GLY A 61 -4.93 7.82 -6.94
CA GLY A 61 -6.31 7.72 -7.35
C GLY A 61 -6.68 8.80 -8.38
N VAL A 62 -7.21 8.38 -9.53
CA VAL A 62 -7.46 9.26 -10.66
C VAL A 62 -8.75 10.09 -10.46
N ASN A 63 -8.69 11.39 -10.76
CA ASN A 63 -9.79 12.37 -10.72
C ASN A 63 -10.30 12.79 -9.32
N TRP A 64 -9.50 12.57 -8.27
CA TRP A 64 -9.85 12.96 -6.89
C TRP A 64 -11.16 12.32 -6.36
N GLY A 65 -11.52 12.64 -5.12
CA GLY A 65 -12.79 12.20 -4.55
C GLY A 65 -12.74 10.80 -3.92
N GLU A 66 -13.86 10.42 -3.30
CA GLU A 66 -13.95 9.17 -2.53
C GLU A 66 -13.76 7.91 -3.38
N GLY A 67 -14.29 7.89 -4.61
CA GLY A 67 -14.16 6.73 -5.50
C GLY A 67 -12.72 6.48 -5.95
N ALA A 68 -11.97 7.56 -6.21
CA ALA A 68 -10.55 7.49 -6.55
C ALA A 68 -9.71 7.04 -5.34
N ARG A 69 -9.95 7.63 -4.17
CA ARG A 69 -9.30 7.23 -2.93
C ARG A 69 -9.59 5.77 -2.56
N LEU A 70 -10.83 5.33 -2.72
CA LEU A 70 -11.21 3.93 -2.48
C LEU A 70 -10.45 2.99 -3.41
N ALA A 71 -10.36 3.31 -4.71
CA ALA A 71 -9.57 2.53 -5.65
C ALA A 71 -8.10 2.42 -5.22
N ALA A 72 -7.47 3.53 -4.86
CA ALA A 72 -6.08 3.55 -4.41
C ALA A 72 -5.88 2.73 -3.12
N ARG A 73 -6.82 2.80 -2.16
CA ARG A 73 -6.78 1.99 -0.93
C ARG A 73 -6.90 0.50 -1.23
N CYS A 74 -7.83 0.10 -2.10
CA CYS A 74 -7.98 -1.27 -2.54
C CYS A 74 -6.73 -1.77 -3.27
N ALA A 75 -6.16 -0.94 -4.14
CA ALA A 75 -4.95 -1.28 -4.89
C ALA A 75 -3.76 -1.59 -3.96
N VAL A 76 -3.46 -0.66 -3.05
CA VAL A 76 -2.38 -0.81 -2.06
C VAL A 76 -2.64 -2.02 -1.17
N ARG A 77 -3.87 -2.17 -0.65
CA ARG A 77 -4.21 -3.25 0.27
C ARG A 77 -4.11 -4.63 -0.39
N GLY A 78 -4.70 -4.79 -1.57
CA GLY A 78 -4.72 -6.08 -2.27
C GLY A 78 -3.32 -6.52 -2.71
N ALA A 79 -2.48 -5.58 -3.13
CA ALA A 79 -1.09 -5.87 -3.48
C ALA A 79 -0.25 -6.25 -2.27
N ILE A 80 -0.33 -5.47 -1.18
CA ILE A 80 0.42 -5.74 0.05
C ILE A 80 0.00 -7.08 0.65
N ASP A 81 -1.30 -7.35 0.81
CA ASP A 81 -1.79 -8.60 1.40
C ASP A 81 -1.30 -9.82 0.60
N HIS A 82 -1.36 -9.75 -0.73
CA HIS A 82 -0.88 -10.82 -1.62
C HIS A 82 0.61 -11.09 -1.41
N MET A 83 1.45 -10.05 -1.46
CA MET A 83 2.88 -10.20 -1.27
C MET A 83 3.21 -10.68 0.15
N ASN A 84 2.50 -10.17 1.14
CA ASN A 84 2.69 -10.48 2.53
C ASN A 84 2.47 -11.97 2.80
N GLU A 85 1.37 -12.51 2.30
CA GLU A 85 1.04 -13.94 2.40
C GLU A 85 2.15 -14.80 1.78
N HIS A 86 2.61 -14.49 0.56
CA HIS A 86 3.60 -15.30 -0.15
C HIS A 86 5.00 -15.23 0.48
N ILE A 87 5.37 -14.08 1.05
CA ILE A 87 6.59 -13.93 1.86
C ILE A 87 6.50 -14.81 3.11
N GLU A 88 5.38 -14.77 3.83
CA GLU A 88 5.19 -15.52 5.09
C GLU A 88 5.10 -17.03 4.88
N MET A 89 4.63 -17.47 3.72
CA MET A 89 4.67 -18.88 3.30
C MET A 89 6.09 -19.37 2.98
N GLY A 90 7.08 -18.49 2.89
CA GLY A 90 8.46 -18.85 2.54
C GLY A 90 8.64 -19.34 1.09
N LYS A 91 7.71 -18.96 0.20
CA LYS A 91 7.69 -19.43 -1.20
C LYS A 91 8.59 -18.64 -2.15
N LEU A 92 9.19 -17.54 -1.68
CA LEU A 92 10.00 -16.63 -2.49
C LEU A 92 11.49 -16.87 -2.25
N THR A 93 12.07 -17.79 -3.02
CA THR A 93 13.47 -18.23 -2.90
C THR A 93 14.40 -17.57 -3.93
N ASN A 94 13.85 -17.04 -5.02
CA ASN A 94 14.61 -16.39 -6.08
C ASN A 94 13.85 -15.20 -6.68
N THR A 95 14.53 -14.40 -7.51
CA THR A 95 13.95 -13.20 -8.12
C THR A 95 12.81 -13.52 -9.08
N THR A 96 12.84 -14.65 -9.80
CA THR A 96 11.76 -15.07 -10.69
C THR A 96 10.45 -15.27 -9.95
N GLU A 97 10.49 -15.96 -8.80
CA GLU A 97 9.32 -16.14 -7.92
C GLU A 97 8.83 -14.80 -7.38
N VAL A 98 9.73 -13.92 -6.95
CA VAL A 98 9.36 -12.56 -6.51
C VAL A 98 8.66 -11.80 -7.62
N PHE A 99 9.14 -11.86 -8.87
CA PHE A 99 8.51 -11.19 -10.01
C PHE A 99 7.15 -11.80 -10.38
N HIS A 100 7.00 -13.12 -10.29
CA HIS A 100 5.71 -13.78 -10.52
C HIS A 100 4.67 -13.33 -9.48
N GLU A 101 5.02 -13.33 -8.20
CA GLU A 101 4.09 -12.90 -7.16
C GLU A 101 3.85 -11.39 -7.18
N LEU A 102 4.84 -10.58 -7.53
CA LEU A 102 4.64 -9.16 -7.81
C LEU A 102 3.60 -8.95 -8.91
N LEU A 103 3.68 -9.69 -10.02
CA LEU A 103 2.68 -9.59 -11.09
C LEU A 103 1.30 -10.09 -10.63
N ALA A 104 1.23 -11.16 -9.85
CA ALA A 104 -0.03 -11.66 -9.28
C ALA A 104 -0.64 -10.65 -8.29
N SER A 105 0.17 -9.88 -7.58
CA SER A 105 -0.30 -8.84 -6.65
C SER A 105 -1.14 -7.76 -7.35
N PHE A 106 -0.86 -7.43 -8.61
CA PHE A 106 -1.69 -6.50 -9.40
C PHE A 106 -3.07 -7.08 -9.72
N HIS A 107 -3.18 -8.40 -9.88
CA HIS A 107 -4.48 -9.06 -10.06
C HIS A 107 -5.28 -9.05 -8.76
N SER A 108 -4.63 -9.30 -7.62
CA SER A 108 -5.26 -9.19 -6.30
C SER A 108 -5.76 -7.75 -6.05
N ALA A 109 -4.90 -6.76 -6.28
CA ALA A 109 -5.22 -5.34 -6.21
C ALA A 109 -6.44 -4.98 -7.07
N HIS A 110 -6.43 -5.36 -8.35
CA HIS A 110 -7.53 -5.09 -9.27
C HIS A 110 -8.84 -5.77 -8.84
N SER A 111 -8.75 -7.03 -8.39
CA SER A 111 -9.93 -7.77 -7.91
C SER A 111 -10.58 -7.08 -6.71
N LEU A 112 -9.77 -6.56 -5.78
CA LEU A 112 -10.27 -5.83 -4.62
C LEU A 112 -10.89 -4.47 -5.00
N ILE A 113 -10.34 -3.76 -6.00
CA ILE A 113 -10.96 -2.53 -6.53
C ILE A 113 -12.37 -2.84 -7.05
N LEU A 114 -12.53 -3.89 -7.86
CA LEU A 114 -13.83 -4.28 -8.42
C LEU A 114 -14.82 -4.72 -7.34
N GLN A 115 -14.37 -5.50 -6.35
CA GLN A 115 -15.19 -5.98 -5.25
C GLN A 115 -15.79 -4.82 -4.44
N GLU A 116 -14.98 -3.80 -4.13
CA GLU A 116 -15.40 -2.66 -3.31
C GLU A 116 -16.04 -1.52 -4.14
N GLY A 117 -16.13 -1.67 -5.47
CA GLY A 117 -16.70 -0.64 -6.35
C GLY A 117 -15.86 0.62 -6.46
N GLY A 118 -14.52 0.49 -6.32
CA GLY A 118 -13.58 1.59 -6.54
C GLY A 118 -13.54 2.04 -8.00
N MET A 119 -13.11 3.29 -8.24
CA MET A 119 -12.87 3.83 -9.58
C MET A 119 -11.49 3.41 -10.13
N LEU A 120 -10.71 4.35 -10.68
CA LEU A 120 -9.42 4.12 -11.31
C LEU A 120 -8.29 4.70 -10.44
N THR A 121 -7.15 4.00 -10.43
CA THR A 121 -5.94 4.42 -9.72
C THR A 121 -4.71 3.92 -10.47
N THR A 122 -3.56 4.57 -10.27
CA THR A 122 -2.25 3.96 -10.54
C THR A 122 -1.89 2.98 -9.43
N LEU A 123 -0.88 2.15 -9.65
CA LEU A 123 -0.28 1.33 -8.60
C LEU A 123 1.20 1.07 -8.92
N CYS A 124 2.07 1.32 -7.94
CA CYS A 124 3.48 0.94 -7.93
C CYS A 124 3.73 0.07 -6.71
N VAL A 125 4.37 -1.09 -6.89
CA VAL A 125 4.70 -2.04 -5.82
C VAL A 125 6.18 -2.36 -5.89
N ALA A 126 6.85 -2.36 -4.74
CA ALA A 126 8.25 -2.70 -4.60
C ALA A 126 8.44 -3.74 -3.49
N VAL A 127 9.38 -4.66 -3.71
CA VAL A 127 9.79 -5.67 -2.73
C VAL A 127 11.26 -5.45 -2.41
N VAL A 128 11.56 -5.34 -1.12
CA VAL A 128 12.93 -5.36 -0.60
C VAL A 128 13.25 -6.81 -0.27
N ALA A 129 14.25 -7.38 -0.95
CA ALA A 129 14.71 -8.74 -0.73
C ALA A 129 16.17 -8.73 -0.22
N PRO A 130 16.58 -9.73 0.59
CA PRO A 130 17.97 -9.87 0.97
C PRO A 130 18.83 -10.10 -0.28
N ALA A 131 19.95 -9.39 -0.35
CA ALA A 131 20.98 -9.66 -1.35
C ALA A 131 22.06 -10.56 -0.74
N VAL A 132 22.49 -11.56 -1.51
CA VAL A 132 23.65 -12.37 -1.15
C VAL A 132 24.87 -11.45 -1.30
N HIS A 133 25.60 -11.19 -0.21
CA HIS A 133 26.77 -10.29 -0.11
C HIS A 133 26.50 -8.80 0.22
N CYS A 134 25.44 -8.48 0.96
CA CYS A 134 25.32 -7.15 1.57
C CYS A 134 25.71 -7.22 3.05
N ASP A 135 26.72 -6.43 3.42
CA ASP A 135 27.20 -6.22 4.80
C ASP A 135 26.17 -5.47 5.66
#